data_AF-A0A7G8E3K7-F1
#
_entry.id   AF-A0A7G8E3K7-F1
#
_cell.length_a   1.000
_cell.length_b   1.000
_cell.length_c   1.000
_cell.angle_alpha   90.00
_cell.angle_beta   90.00
_cell.angle_gamma   90.00
#
_symmetry.space_group_name_H-M   'P 1'
#
loop_
_entity.id
_entity.type
_entity.pdbx_description
1 polymer ?
#
loop_
_entity_poly.entity_id
_entity_poly.type
_entity_poly.pdbx_seq_one_letter_code
_entity_poly.pdbx_strand_id
1 'polypeptide(L)'
;MTSSSRDLFQVYSVPTGRRTQYTFEDGEFITIASRRGRAISSRTSRHWDIELATRTDDGYALLAHGTSSRREGQYRIFFTNQNGEITNRSQWLTREESISTLFIEQNVIADADDNGIVDGSEQFAYQIYSDGQGITITDRRGRTFNDASNRQWDVIAAGKVNDGFAVLRSGTSNRRSGQYRLWFTTPEGRIHSGTGWESGDFYQQQGYESIFNIDLNNDGQIEDPSEPPSENDGEASILITGDTQQGGILSVQLEADDPDGNGDLGSQSPLWENSTDNGQNWSSLGSSETLTVIPGIAGSLIRARLSYVDGDGFTETIFSDPVSLPALPPETNDDFGDTPSTSGLLGIESTANGTLEEAGDRDWFEVNLTTGGIYNFAVIGQSLSDPYLRLYNNSGALIDFNDDHNGTLNSAINDFLAPSTGKYFLGVGAYNDAGTGTMALLIAQLMTS
;
A
#
# COMPACT_ATOMS: atom_id res chain seq x y z
N MET A 1 -7.38 -0.62 40.67
CA MET A 1 -8.20 0.26 41.53
C MET A 1 -8.62 1.44 40.67
N THR A 2 -9.90 1.74 40.69
CA THR A 2 -10.62 2.59 39.74
C THR A 2 -10.00 3.98 39.61
N SER A 3 -9.68 4.36 38.37
CA SER A 3 -9.47 5.75 37.93
C SER A 3 -10.69 6.57 38.35
N SER A 4 -10.58 7.29 39.46
CA SER A 4 -11.57 8.28 39.88
C SER A 4 -11.51 9.43 38.87
N SER A 5 -12.60 9.73 38.16
CA SER A 5 -12.60 10.88 37.24
C SER A 5 -12.24 12.15 38.01
N ARG A 6 -11.23 12.86 37.52
CA ARG A 6 -10.72 14.12 38.09
C ARG A 6 -11.44 15.29 37.45
N ASP A 7 -12.77 15.29 37.59
CA ASP A 7 -13.65 16.33 37.07
C ASP A 7 -13.54 17.62 37.91
N LEU A 8 -13.80 18.78 37.30
CA LEU A 8 -13.90 20.05 38.03
C LEU A 8 -15.19 20.04 38.87
N PHE A 9 -15.05 20.09 40.20
CA PHE A 9 -16.21 20.05 41.08
C PHE A 9 -16.61 21.45 41.54
N GLN A 10 -17.92 21.72 41.52
CA GLN A 10 -18.47 22.94 42.11
C GLN A 10 -18.35 22.87 43.62
N VAL A 11 -17.76 23.90 44.22
CA VAL A 11 -17.47 23.89 45.65
C VAL A 11 -18.53 24.67 46.41
N TYR A 12 -19.14 24.04 47.43
CA TYR A 12 -20.06 24.71 48.33
C TYR A 12 -19.36 25.12 49.62
N SER A 13 -19.48 26.41 49.98
CA SER A 13 -19.02 26.89 51.28
C SER A 13 -19.99 26.45 52.37
N VAL A 14 -19.58 25.53 53.24
CA VAL A 14 -20.40 25.14 54.40
C VAL A 14 -19.90 25.91 55.64
N PRO A 15 -20.73 26.76 56.28
CA PRO A 15 -20.34 27.44 57.50
C PRO A 15 -20.35 26.46 58.68
N THR A 16 -19.18 26.02 59.14
CA THR A 16 -19.04 25.25 60.38
C THR A 16 -18.33 26.12 61.43
N GLY A 17 -19.11 26.91 62.18
CA GLY A 17 -18.57 27.81 63.20
C GLY A 17 -17.75 28.97 62.62
N ARG A 18 -16.46 29.10 63.02
CA ARG A 18 -15.54 30.19 62.61
C ARG A 18 -14.73 29.89 61.34
N ARG A 19 -14.94 28.74 60.69
CA ARG A 19 -14.18 28.32 59.50
C ARG A 19 -15.16 27.99 58.36
N THR A 20 -14.73 28.26 57.13
CA THR A 20 -15.42 27.76 55.93
C THR A 20 -14.74 26.48 55.51
N GLN A 21 -15.55 25.45 55.31
CA GLN A 21 -15.10 24.19 54.74
C GLN A 21 -15.64 24.07 53.32
N TYR A 22 -14.87 23.37 52.50
CA TYR A 22 -15.13 23.14 51.09
C TYR A 22 -15.34 21.63 50.90
N THR A 23 -16.46 21.25 50.28
CA THR A 23 -16.87 19.85 50.11
C THR A 23 -16.48 19.32 48.74
N PHE A 24 -15.95 18.10 48.68
CA PHE A 24 -15.80 17.31 47.45
C PHE A 24 -16.99 16.36 47.26
N GLU A 25 -17.18 15.82 46.05
CA GLU A 25 -18.30 14.91 45.70
C GLU A 25 -18.40 13.67 46.61
N ASP A 26 -17.26 13.21 47.15
CA ASP A 26 -17.18 12.08 48.07
C ASP A 26 -17.73 12.38 49.48
N GLY A 27 -18.16 13.62 49.74
CA GLY A 27 -18.60 14.10 51.06
C GLY A 27 -17.46 14.50 52.01
N GLU A 28 -16.22 14.53 51.52
CA GLU A 28 -15.03 14.92 52.27
C GLU A 28 -14.93 16.45 52.39
N PHE A 29 -14.59 16.96 53.57
CA PHE A 29 -14.46 18.38 53.85
C PHE A 29 -12.99 18.77 53.99
N ILE A 30 -12.55 19.76 53.21
CA ILE A 30 -11.25 20.40 53.41
C ILE A 30 -11.39 21.81 53.96
N THR A 31 -10.48 22.18 54.87
CA THR A 31 -10.31 23.57 55.30
C THR A 31 -9.14 24.16 54.54
N ILE A 32 -9.41 25.16 53.70
CA ILE A 32 -8.32 25.88 53.03
C ILE A 32 -7.68 26.85 54.00
N ALA A 33 -6.36 26.87 54.08
CA ALA A 33 -5.61 27.75 54.97
C ALA A 33 -4.48 28.49 54.24
N SER A 34 -4.17 29.71 54.67
CA SER A 34 -2.95 30.40 54.23
C SER A 34 -1.70 29.63 54.66
N ARG A 35 -0.54 29.95 54.07
CA ARG A 35 0.80 29.47 54.51
C ARG A 35 1.10 29.61 56.03
N ARG A 36 0.30 30.39 56.77
CA ARG A 36 0.41 30.59 58.22
C ARG A 36 -0.68 29.85 59.01
N GLY A 37 -1.33 28.85 58.42
CA GLY A 37 -2.37 28.03 59.05
C GLY A 37 -3.70 28.75 59.33
N ARG A 38 -3.88 30.00 58.86
CA ARG A 38 -5.16 30.71 59.02
C ARG A 38 -6.16 30.24 57.97
N ALA A 39 -7.30 29.74 58.41
CA ALA A 39 -8.39 29.35 57.54
C ALA A 39 -8.83 30.50 56.63
N ILE A 40 -9.14 30.15 55.39
CA ILE A 40 -9.55 31.03 54.31
C ILE A 40 -11.00 30.72 53.96
N SER A 41 -11.75 31.77 53.67
CA SER A 41 -13.17 31.77 53.31
C SER A 41 -13.52 33.02 52.51
N SER A 42 -14.72 33.02 51.94
CA SER A 42 -15.39 34.21 51.39
C SER A 42 -15.53 35.37 52.40
N ARG A 43 -15.37 35.10 53.71
CA ARG A 43 -15.33 36.14 54.77
C ARG A 43 -13.93 36.66 55.08
N THR A 44 -12.88 35.97 54.64
CA THR A 44 -11.48 36.35 54.91
C THR A 44 -10.84 37.16 53.78
N SER A 45 -11.50 37.24 52.62
CA SER A 45 -11.12 38.10 51.51
C SER A 45 -12.34 38.82 50.97
N ARG A 46 -12.25 40.15 50.83
CA ARG A 46 -13.28 40.97 50.17
C ARG A 46 -13.07 41.09 48.65
N HIS A 47 -12.12 40.34 48.11
CA HIS A 47 -11.60 40.54 46.76
C HIS A 47 -11.74 39.33 45.86
N TRP A 48 -12.10 38.17 46.41
CA TRP A 48 -12.26 36.93 45.66
C TRP A 48 -13.00 35.87 46.46
N ASP A 49 -13.64 34.96 45.73
CA ASP A 49 -14.32 33.77 46.23
C ASP A 49 -13.86 32.53 45.46
N ILE A 50 -13.82 31.38 46.12
CA ILE A 50 -13.49 30.10 45.48
C ILE A 50 -14.74 29.56 44.78
N GLU A 51 -14.61 29.22 43.50
CA GLU A 51 -15.71 28.76 42.65
C GLU A 51 -15.61 27.25 42.35
N LEU A 52 -14.41 26.79 41.99
CA LEU A 52 -14.12 25.41 41.61
C LEU A 52 -12.91 24.87 42.35
N ALA A 53 -12.83 23.54 42.47
CA ALA A 53 -11.66 22.83 42.95
C ALA A 53 -11.44 21.54 42.17
N THR A 54 -10.18 21.12 42.08
CA THR A 54 -9.80 19.77 41.64
C THR A 54 -8.70 19.20 42.53
N ARG A 55 -8.61 17.87 42.59
CA ARG A 55 -7.53 17.14 43.26
C ARG A 55 -6.29 17.14 42.37
N THR A 56 -5.13 17.36 42.98
CA THR A 56 -3.81 17.18 42.35
C THR A 56 -3.04 16.10 43.12
N ASP A 57 -1.93 15.60 42.58
CA ASP A 57 -1.15 14.55 43.25
C ASP A 57 -0.59 15.01 44.61
N ASP A 58 -0.27 16.31 44.73
CA ASP A 58 0.28 16.92 45.94
C ASP A 58 -0.75 17.61 46.84
N GLY A 59 -2.02 17.64 46.45
CA GLY A 59 -3.09 18.29 47.20
C GLY A 59 -4.26 18.74 46.33
N TYR A 60 -4.47 20.06 46.22
CA TYR A 60 -5.64 20.60 45.53
C TYR A 60 -5.32 21.91 44.81
N ALA A 61 -5.94 22.09 43.64
CA ALA A 61 -5.99 23.35 42.90
C ALA A 61 -7.38 23.99 43.05
N LEU A 62 -7.41 25.27 43.42
CA LEU A 62 -8.63 26.00 43.74
C LEU A 62 -8.77 27.23 42.84
N LEU A 63 -9.85 27.30 42.08
CA LEU A 63 -10.16 28.45 41.23
C LEU A 63 -10.84 29.54 42.06
N ALA A 64 -10.20 30.69 42.17
CA ALA A 64 -10.76 31.87 42.81
C ALA A 64 -11.17 32.92 41.77
N HIS A 65 -12.44 33.31 41.79
CA HIS A 65 -12.99 34.40 41.01
C HIS A 65 -12.86 35.72 41.77
N GLY A 66 -12.40 36.78 41.11
CA GLY A 66 -12.26 38.12 41.68
C GLY A 66 -13.60 38.83 41.87
N THR A 67 -13.91 39.22 43.12
CA THR A 67 -15.20 39.83 43.49
C THR A 67 -15.14 41.34 43.74
N SER A 68 -13.96 41.95 43.57
CA SER A 68 -13.81 43.41 43.64
C SER A 68 -13.87 44.03 42.25
N SER A 69 -14.34 45.28 42.15
CA SER A 69 -14.45 46.02 40.88
C SER A 69 -13.17 46.12 40.03
N ARG A 70 -11.98 45.90 40.60
CA ARG A 70 -10.70 45.88 39.86
C ARG A 70 -10.33 44.49 39.31
N ARG A 71 -11.10 43.46 39.62
CA ARG A 71 -10.80 42.03 39.36
C ARG A 71 -12.03 41.25 38.91
N GLU A 72 -13.10 41.95 38.60
CA GLU A 72 -14.34 41.37 38.10
C GLU A 72 -14.06 40.69 36.75
N GLY A 73 -14.46 39.42 36.63
CA GLY A 73 -14.16 38.59 35.46
C GLY A 73 -12.72 38.05 35.39
N GLN A 74 -11.89 38.30 36.40
CA GLN A 74 -10.56 37.71 36.52
C GLN A 74 -10.56 36.54 37.49
N TYR A 75 -9.73 35.56 37.20
CA TYR A 75 -9.59 34.32 37.94
C TYR A 75 -8.16 34.15 38.41
N ARG A 76 -7.96 33.30 39.40
CA ARG A 76 -6.64 32.84 39.80
C ARG A 76 -6.73 31.47 40.42
N ILE A 77 -5.62 30.77 40.45
CA ILE A 77 -5.55 29.44 41.03
C ILE A 77 -4.70 29.49 42.29
N PHE A 78 -5.17 28.83 43.34
CA PHE A 78 -4.40 28.55 44.54
C PHE A 78 -4.04 27.07 44.58
N PHE A 79 -2.76 26.77 44.78
CA PHE A 79 -2.26 25.42 45.03
C PHE A 79 -2.18 25.18 46.51
N THR A 80 -2.57 23.99 46.92
CA THR A 80 -2.50 23.56 48.31
C THR A 80 -1.81 22.22 48.43
N ASN A 81 -1.27 21.93 49.62
CA ASN A 81 -0.87 20.57 49.97
C ASN A 81 -2.10 19.70 50.32
N GLN A 82 -1.90 18.41 50.57
CA GLN A 82 -2.95 17.46 50.97
C GLN A 82 -3.77 17.89 52.21
N ASN A 83 -3.22 18.78 53.05
CA ASN A 83 -3.90 19.31 54.24
C ASN A 83 -4.68 20.62 53.97
N GLY A 84 -4.68 21.12 52.73
CA GLY A 84 -5.39 22.34 52.32
C GLY A 84 -4.65 23.64 52.58
N GLU A 85 -3.35 23.59 52.91
CA GLU A 85 -2.55 24.80 53.11
C GLU A 85 -2.01 25.32 51.78
N ILE A 86 -2.25 26.60 51.47
CA ILE A 86 -1.81 27.22 50.22
C ILE A 86 -0.29 27.18 50.10
N THR A 87 0.24 26.42 49.15
CA THR A 87 1.66 26.31 48.83
C THR A 87 2.05 27.31 47.76
N ASN A 88 1.22 27.58 46.76
CA ASN A 88 1.52 28.52 45.68
C ASN A 88 0.25 29.17 45.09
N ARG A 89 0.41 30.15 44.18
CA ARG A 89 -0.72 30.79 43.47
C ARG A 89 -0.31 31.33 42.11
N SER A 90 -1.25 31.35 41.16
CA SER A 90 -1.07 31.98 39.86
C SER A 90 -1.18 33.51 39.90
N GLN A 91 -0.82 34.16 38.78
CA GLN A 91 -1.25 35.53 38.47
C GLN A 91 -2.78 35.57 38.26
N TRP A 92 -3.34 36.75 38.04
CA TRP A 92 -4.74 36.86 37.62
C TRP A 92 -4.83 36.55 36.13
N LEU A 93 -5.80 35.72 35.77
CA LEU A 93 -6.02 35.13 34.47
C LEU A 93 -7.44 35.46 34.00
N THR A 94 -7.69 35.34 32.71
CA THR A 94 -9.06 35.22 32.17
C THR A 94 -9.66 33.86 32.55
N ARG A 95 -10.97 33.68 32.33
CA ARG A 95 -11.64 32.41 32.60
C ARG A 95 -11.05 31.26 31.77
N GLU A 96 -10.86 31.48 30.48
CA GLU A 96 -10.31 30.48 29.56
C GLU A 96 -8.87 30.11 29.92
N GLU A 97 -8.00 31.09 30.19
CA GLU A 97 -6.62 30.84 30.64
C GLU A 97 -6.60 30.09 31.98
N SER A 98 -7.51 30.42 32.90
CA SER A 98 -7.58 29.72 34.20
C SER A 98 -8.05 28.28 34.08
N ILE A 99 -8.97 28.01 33.16
CA ILE A 99 -9.43 26.65 32.86
C ILE A 99 -8.29 25.87 32.20
N SER A 100 -7.64 26.45 31.20
CA SER A 100 -6.45 25.88 30.56
C SER A 100 -5.34 25.57 31.58
N THR A 101 -5.05 26.51 32.48
CA THR A 101 -4.04 26.30 33.54
C THR A 101 -4.44 25.19 34.53
N LEU A 102 -5.72 25.09 34.90
CA LEU A 102 -6.22 24.01 35.77
C LEU A 102 -6.15 22.63 35.11
N PHE A 103 -6.29 22.57 33.78
CA PHE A 103 -6.09 21.33 33.02
C PHE A 103 -4.59 20.99 32.89
N ILE A 104 -3.72 21.98 32.78
CA ILE A 104 -2.26 21.82 32.75
C ILE A 104 -1.71 21.39 34.14
N GLU A 105 -2.31 21.83 35.24
CA GLU A 105 -1.90 21.45 36.61
C GLU A 105 -2.48 20.12 37.11
N GLN A 106 -3.14 19.35 36.23
CA GLN A 106 -3.42 17.94 36.48
C GLN A 106 -2.16 17.05 36.44
N ASN A 107 -0.99 17.62 36.13
CA ASN A 107 0.35 17.07 36.35
C ASN A 107 0.47 15.57 36.02
N VAL A 108 -0.12 15.16 34.89
CA VAL A 108 0.52 14.09 34.14
C VAL A 108 1.74 14.78 33.56
N ILE A 109 2.91 14.53 34.15
CA ILE A 109 4.16 14.75 33.42
C ILE A 109 4.01 13.83 32.21
N ALA A 110 3.64 14.42 31.09
CA ALA A 110 3.25 13.75 29.89
C ALA A 110 4.20 14.19 28.79
N ASP A 111 4.48 13.23 27.94
CA ASP A 111 5.18 13.36 26.68
C ASP A 111 4.23 12.73 25.67
N ALA A 112 3.19 13.48 25.30
CA ALA A 112 2.05 12.95 24.55
C ALA A 112 2.40 12.69 23.08
N ASP A 113 3.47 13.30 22.58
CA ASP A 113 4.02 13.08 21.25
C ASP A 113 5.31 12.24 21.27
N ASP A 114 5.66 11.66 22.42
CA ASP A 114 6.84 10.79 22.63
C ASP A 114 8.15 11.42 22.11
N ASN A 115 8.29 12.74 22.21
CA ASN A 115 9.48 13.50 21.79
C ASN A 115 10.52 13.67 22.92
N GLY A 116 10.22 13.18 24.12
CA GLY A 116 11.08 13.23 25.31
C GLY A 116 11.10 14.59 26.03
N ILE A 117 10.21 15.51 25.69
CA ILE A 117 9.97 16.79 26.37
C ILE A 117 8.63 16.72 27.11
N VAL A 118 8.57 17.36 28.28
CA VAL A 118 7.31 17.47 29.02
C VAL A 118 6.41 18.49 28.33
N ASP A 119 5.24 18.05 27.89
CA ASP A 119 4.27 18.89 27.19
C ASP A 119 3.90 20.15 27.99
N GLY A 120 3.98 21.31 27.34
CA GLY A 120 3.66 22.61 27.93
C GLY A 120 4.82 23.23 28.71
N SER A 121 5.92 22.49 28.93
CA SER A 121 7.12 23.01 29.59
C SER A 121 7.83 24.09 28.75
N GLU A 122 7.63 24.07 27.43
CA GLU A 122 8.22 24.98 26.43
C GLU A 122 7.86 26.45 26.68
N GLN A 123 6.76 26.72 27.40
CA GLN A 123 6.32 28.07 27.73
C GLN A 123 7.05 28.67 28.94
N PHE A 124 7.59 27.83 29.84
CA PHE A 124 8.11 28.25 31.14
C PHE A 124 9.58 27.90 31.31
N ALA A 125 9.91 26.62 31.19
CA ALA A 125 11.25 26.08 31.24
C ALA A 125 11.20 24.68 30.64
N TYR A 126 11.97 24.41 29.58
CA TYR A 126 12.05 23.08 28.99
C TYR A 126 12.40 22.03 30.05
N GLN A 127 11.63 20.96 30.05
CA GLN A 127 11.84 19.80 30.90
C GLN A 127 11.93 18.55 30.03
N ILE A 128 12.93 17.73 30.31
CA ILE A 128 13.07 16.40 29.70
C ILE A 128 12.13 15.47 30.43
N TYR A 129 11.34 14.69 29.69
CA TYR A 129 10.56 13.61 30.24
C TYR A 129 11.44 12.37 30.44
N SER A 130 11.53 11.87 31.66
CA SER A 130 12.31 10.67 31.96
C SER A 130 11.73 9.97 33.19
N ASP A 131 11.40 8.67 33.04
CA ASP A 131 10.90 7.81 34.10
C ASP A 131 9.68 8.40 34.85
N GLY A 132 8.77 9.05 34.12
CA GLY A 132 7.59 9.71 34.67
C GLY A 132 7.88 11.03 35.40
N GLN A 133 9.08 11.58 35.24
CA GLN A 133 9.52 12.83 35.86
C GLN A 133 9.95 13.87 34.82
N GLY A 134 9.80 15.14 35.18
CA GLY A 134 10.25 16.29 34.40
C GLY A 134 11.59 16.80 34.93
N ILE A 135 12.64 16.68 34.14
CA ILE A 135 14.00 17.12 34.49
C ILE A 135 14.27 18.47 33.82
N THR A 136 14.36 19.53 34.61
CA THR A 136 14.52 20.90 34.07
C THR A 136 15.91 21.12 33.46
N ILE A 137 15.91 21.59 32.21
CA ILE A 137 17.14 21.89 31.47
C ILE A 137 17.74 23.20 31.97
N THR A 138 19.01 23.17 32.40
CA THR A 138 19.71 24.34 32.92
C THR A 138 21.13 24.49 32.38
N ASP A 139 21.62 25.73 32.30
CA ASP A 139 23.04 25.98 32.05
C ASP A 139 23.90 25.80 33.31
N ARG A 140 25.23 25.97 33.16
CA ARG A 140 26.19 25.86 34.27
C ARG A 140 25.95 26.83 35.44
N ARG A 141 25.11 27.85 35.26
CA ARG A 141 24.74 28.86 36.28
C ARG A 141 23.31 28.65 36.80
N GLY A 142 22.61 27.60 36.38
CA GLY A 142 21.23 27.30 36.78
C GLY A 142 20.17 28.11 36.04
N ARG A 143 20.52 28.75 34.91
CA ARG A 143 19.53 29.47 34.08
C ARG A 143 18.74 28.46 33.24
N THR A 144 17.42 28.63 33.20
CA THR A 144 16.50 27.84 32.37
C THR A 144 16.28 28.46 31.00
N PHE A 145 15.67 27.69 30.10
CA PHE A 145 15.35 28.08 28.72
C PHE A 145 13.92 27.67 28.39
N ASN A 146 13.27 28.41 27.49
CA ASN A 146 11.92 28.20 26.97
C ASN A 146 11.84 28.85 25.57
N ASP A 147 10.71 28.73 24.86
CA ASP A 147 10.56 29.29 23.50
C ASP A 147 10.76 30.82 23.46
N ALA A 148 10.42 31.51 24.56
CA ALA A 148 10.63 32.95 24.68
C ALA A 148 12.10 33.34 24.94
N SER A 149 12.97 32.37 25.26
CA SER A 149 14.36 32.61 25.64
C SER A 149 15.26 32.90 24.45
N ASN A 150 14.91 32.42 23.24
CA ASN A 150 15.68 32.69 22.03
C ASN A 150 14.83 32.63 20.76
N ARG A 151 14.90 33.67 19.91
CA ARG A 151 14.12 33.72 18.65
C ARG A 151 14.76 32.98 17.47
N GLN A 152 15.86 32.26 17.68
CA GLN A 152 16.62 31.62 16.60
C GLN A 152 16.54 30.11 16.64
N TRP A 153 16.03 29.54 17.73
CA TRP A 153 15.92 28.11 17.93
C TRP A 153 14.98 27.82 19.08
N ASP A 154 14.31 26.66 18.99
CA ASP A 154 13.49 26.07 20.04
C ASP A 154 13.99 24.63 20.30
N VAL A 155 13.77 24.11 21.50
CA VAL A 155 13.97 22.69 21.81
C VAL A 155 12.77 21.93 21.25
N ILE A 156 13.03 20.81 20.57
CA ILE A 156 11.98 20.02 19.92
C ILE A 156 11.96 18.55 20.35
N ALA A 157 13.03 18.06 20.98
CA ALA A 157 13.07 16.69 21.51
C ALA A 157 14.20 16.53 22.54
N ALA A 158 14.12 15.46 23.33
CA ALA A 158 15.24 14.99 24.14
C ALA A 158 15.24 13.46 24.23
N GLY A 159 16.42 12.88 24.40
CA GLY A 159 16.59 11.44 24.44
C GLY A 159 17.75 11.04 25.33
N LYS A 160 17.67 9.86 25.94
CA LYS A 160 18.69 9.37 26.88
C LYS A 160 19.95 8.97 26.14
N VAL A 161 21.11 9.47 26.57
CA VAL A 161 22.42 9.08 26.02
C VAL A 161 23.45 8.94 27.14
N ASN A 162 24.15 7.81 27.17
CA ASN A 162 25.09 7.50 28.25
C ASN A 162 24.44 7.71 29.64
N ASP A 163 25.08 8.48 30.51
CA ASP A 163 24.58 8.80 31.85
C ASP A 163 23.64 10.02 31.90
N GLY A 164 23.35 10.67 30.78
CA GLY A 164 22.57 11.90 30.72
C GLY A 164 21.62 11.95 29.52
N PHE A 165 21.44 13.13 28.93
CA PHE A 165 20.51 13.32 27.81
C PHE A 165 21.12 14.13 26.68
N ALA A 166 20.73 13.79 25.45
CA ALA A 166 20.83 14.65 24.29
C ALA A 166 19.53 15.47 24.20
N VAL A 167 19.66 16.75 23.87
CA VAL A 167 18.52 17.67 23.71
C VAL A 167 18.62 18.32 22.34
N LEU A 168 17.65 18.03 21.48
CA LEU A 168 17.59 18.48 20.11
C LEU A 168 16.98 19.88 20.03
N ARG A 169 17.63 20.75 19.25
CA ARG A 169 17.12 22.08 18.93
C ARG A 169 17.00 22.27 17.44
N SER A 170 15.86 22.80 17.03
CA SER A 170 15.59 23.19 15.65
C SER A 170 15.82 24.68 15.46
N GLY A 171 16.39 25.05 14.31
CA GLY A 171 16.60 26.45 13.94
C GLY A 171 15.33 27.12 13.43
N THR A 172 14.82 28.12 14.14
CA THR A 172 13.56 28.82 13.77
C THR A 172 13.76 30.08 12.92
N SER A 173 15.02 30.45 12.66
CA SER A 173 15.35 31.57 11.76
C SER A 173 15.54 31.10 10.32
N ASN A 174 15.26 31.95 9.33
CA ASN A 174 15.46 31.64 7.89
C ASN A 174 16.87 31.11 7.54
N ARG A 175 17.91 31.50 8.30
CA ARG A 175 19.30 31.05 8.05
C ARG A 175 19.59 29.65 8.61
N ARG A 176 18.69 29.09 9.40
CA ARG A 176 18.83 27.82 10.13
C ARG A 176 17.63 26.90 9.97
N SER A 177 16.75 27.21 9.02
CA SER A 177 15.61 26.35 8.68
C SER A 177 16.14 25.00 8.21
N GLY A 178 15.63 23.91 8.77
CA GLY A 178 16.10 22.55 8.48
C GLY A 178 17.50 22.22 9.04
N GLN A 179 18.00 23.03 9.99
CA GLN A 179 19.23 22.74 10.71
C GLN A 179 18.94 22.46 12.18
N TYR A 180 19.70 21.52 12.73
CA TYR A 180 19.56 21.06 14.10
C TYR A 180 20.86 21.18 14.88
N ARG A 181 20.74 21.21 16.21
CA ARG A 181 21.88 21.24 17.11
C ARG A 181 21.57 20.61 18.45
N LEU A 182 22.53 19.83 18.97
CA LEU A 182 22.41 19.18 20.27
C LEU A 182 22.97 20.00 21.43
N TRP A 183 22.36 19.80 22.58
CA TRP A 183 22.99 19.94 23.88
C TRP A 183 23.13 18.58 24.55
N PHE A 184 24.21 18.40 25.31
CA PHE A 184 24.38 17.24 26.18
C PHE A 184 24.32 17.67 27.64
N THR A 185 23.55 16.91 28.43
CA THR A 185 23.24 17.22 29.82
C THR A 185 23.75 16.14 30.78
N THR A 186 23.92 16.50 32.05
CA THR A 186 24.01 15.54 33.15
C THR A 186 22.63 14.91 33.40
N PRO A 187 22.51 13.81 34.17
CA PRO A 187 21.20 13.24 34.49
C PRO A 187 20.27 14.20 35.25
N GLU A 188 20.79 15.26 35.87
CA GLU A 188 19.99 16.33 36.49
C GLU A 188 19.61 17.47 35.53
N GLY A 189 19.82 17.31 34.22
CA GLY A 189 19.44 18.30 33.20
C GLY A 189 20.43 19.46 33.03
N ARG A 190 21.67 19.37 33.55
CA ARG A 190 22.67 20.44 33.42
C ARG A 190 23.46 20.33 32.13
N ILE A 191 23.39 21.34 31.27
CA ILE A 191 24.12 21.37 29.99
C ILE A 191 25.63 21.49 30.24
N HIS A 192 26.41 20.52 29.75
CA HIS A 192 27.87 20.53 29.84
C HIS A 192 28.58 20.69 28.50
N SER A 193 27.99 20.27 27.38
CA SER A 193 28.51 20.43 26.01
C SER A 193 27.39 20.53 24.96
N GLY A 194 27.75 20.66 23.68
CA GLY A 194 26.83 20.67 22.54
C GLY A 194 27.56 20.71 21.20
N THR A 195 26.85 20.45 20.11
CA THR A 195 27.42 20.27 18.75
C THR A 195 27.48 21.58 17.94
N GLY A 196 27.76 21.53 16.63
CA GLY A 196 27.48 22.61 15.67
C GLY A 196 26.04 22.55 15.12
N TRP A 197 25.68 23.45 14.22
CA TRP A 197 24.43 23.35 13.45
C TRP A 197 24.66 22.46 12.23
N GLU A 198 23.89 21.39 12.07
CA GLU A 198 24.02 20.41 10.99
C GLU A 198 22.65 20.06 10.39
N SER A 199 22.61 19.32 9.27
CA SER A 199 21.37 18.87 8.61
C SER A 199 20.70 17.69 9.33
N GLY A 200 19.45 17.40 8.96
CA GLY A 200 18.75 16.16 9.36
C GLY A 200 19.55 14.92 8.98
N ASP A 201 19.96 14.81 7.71
CA ASP A 201 20.78 13.71 7.18
C ASP A 201 22.05 13.46 8.00
N PHE A 202 22.69 14.53 8.50
CA PHE A 202 23.86 14.37 9.35
C PHE A 202 23.50 13.69 10.68
N TYR A 203 22.40 14.10 11.32
CA TYR A 203 21.97 13.51 12.59
C TYR A 203 21.36 12.11 12.42
N GLN A 204 20.76 11.82 11.27
CA GLN A 204 20.34 10.49 10.85
C GLN A 204 21.55 9.54 10.78
N GLN A 205 22.60 9.89 10.05
CA GLN A 205 23.83 9.09 9.97
C GLN A 205 24.55 8.91 11.32
N GLN A 206 24.21 9.72 12.32
CA GLN A 206 24.74 9.61 13.69
C GLN A 206 23.77 8.87 14.64
N GLY A 207 22.62 8.39 14.16
CA GLY A 207 21.66 7.59 14.91
C GLY A 207 20.74 8.37 15.84
N TYR A 208 20.53 9.66 15.61
CA TYR A 208 19.75 10.48 16.54
C TYR A 208 18.24 10.43 16.29
N GLU A 209 17.78 9.92 15.15
CA GLU A 209 16.35 9.84 14.85
C GLU A 209 15.63 8.91 15.83
N SER A 210 16.10 7.68 16.02
CA SER A 210 15.60 6.78 17.07
C SER A 210 15.77 7.29 18.50
N ILE A 211 16.83 8.06 18.79
CA ILE A 211 17.02 8.66 20.12
C ILE A 211 15.90 9.66 20.44
N PHE A 212 15.38 10.35 19.43
CA PHE A 212 14.34 11.37 19.57
C PHE A 212 12.95 10.92 19.12
N ASN A 213 12.84 9.73 18.51
CA ASN A 213 11.63 9.25 17.85
C ASN A 213 11.09 10.26 16.80
N ILE A 214 11.99 10.86 16.02
CA ILE A 214 11.66 11.88 15.01
C ILE A 214 12.45 11.64 13.73
N ASP A 215 11.75 11.67 12.60
CA ASP A 215 12.31 11.76 11.25
C ASP A 215 12.87 13.18 11.01
N LEU A 216 14.21 13.33 11.02
CA LEU A 216 14.89 14.62 10.91
C LEU A 216 15.21 14.99 9.46
N ASN A 217 15.41 14.01 8.59
CA ASN A 217 15.73 14.18 7.18
C ASN A 217 14.47 14.31 6.28
N ASN A 218 13.29 13.98 6.81
CA ASN A 218 11.97 13.95 6.17
C ASN A 218 11.85 12.92 5.03
N ASP A 219 12.45 11.74 5.17
CA ASP A 219 12.32 10.63 4.22
C ASP A 219 11.18 9.64 4.58
N GLY A 220 10.56 9.80 5.75
CA GLY A 220 9.45 8.99 6.24
C GLY A 220 9.87 7.81 7.11
N GLN A 221 11.15 7.68 7.48
CA GLN A 221 11.67 6.61 8.34
C GLN A 221 12.31 7.18 9.62
N ILE A 222 12.57 6.31 10.61
CA ILE A 222 13.28 6.63 11.86
C ILE A 222 14.27 5.49 12.10
N GLU A 223 15.58 5.70 11.93
CA GLU A 223 16.57 4.62 11.98
C GLU A 223 17.19 4.38 13.37
N ASP A 224 17.41 3.11 13.72
CA ASP A 224 18.01 2.65 14.98
C ASP A 224 19.55 2.45 14.85
N PRO A 225 20.40 3.15 15.63
CA PRO A 225 21.86 3.02 15.58
C PRO A 225 22.42 1.71 16.17
N SER A 226 21.59 0.89 16.80
CA SER A 226 21.99 -0.46 17.22
C SER A 226 21.97 -1.46 16.07
N GLU A 227 21.32 -1.09 14.97
CA GLU A 227 21.43 -1.79 13.70
C GLU A 227 22.64 -1.22 12.94
N PRO A 228 23.49 -2.08 12.36
CA PRO A 228 24.52 -1.61 11.43
C PRO A 228 23.85 -0.76 10.34
N PRO A 229 24.56 0.17 9.66
CA PRO A 229 24.01 0.76 8.44
C PRO A 229 23.50 -0.40 7.59
N SER A 230 22.22 -0.37 7.24
CA SER A 230 21.58 -1.49 6.59
C SER A 230 22.46 -1.88 5.38
N GLU A 231 23.06 -3.07 5.46
CA GLU A 231 23.79 -3.63 4.34
C GLU A 231 22.73 -4.44 3.61
N ASN A 232 22.48 -4.16 2.34
CA ASN A 232 21.65 -5.04 1.50
C ASN A 232 22.25 -6.46 1.61
N ASP A 233 21.58 -7.32 2.39
CA ASP A 233 22.08 -8.61 2.88
C ASP A 233 21.45 -9.79 2.14
N GLY A 234 20.58 -9.51 1.17
CA GLY A 234 19.88 -10.49 0.37
C GLY A 234 18.89 -9.85 -0.59
N GLU A 235 18.24 -10.71 -1.35
CA GLU A 235 17.05 -10.36 -2.11
C GLU A 235 16.09 -11.54 -2.02
N ALA A 236 14.78 -11.27 -2.09
CA ALA A 236 13.77 -12.30 -2.24
C ALA A 236 13.94 -13.04 -3.57
N SER A 237 13.61 -14.34 -3.61
CA SER A 237 13.61 -15.11 -4.87
C SER A 237 12.20 -15.49 -5.28
N ILE A 238 11.94 -15.46 -6.59
CA ILE A 238 10.63 -15.75 -7.17
C ILE A 238 10.74 -16.82 -8.25
N LEU A 239 9.69 -17.60 -8.42
CA LEU A 239 9.60 -18.60 -9.47
C LEU A 239 8.29 -18.47 -10.26
N ILE A 240 8.35 -18.80 -11.55
CA ILE A 240 7.16 -18.87 -12.40
C ILE A 240 6.52 -20.25 -12.25
N THR A 241 5.22 -20.25 -11.91
CA THR A 241 4.36 -21.44 -11.87
C THR A 241 3.28 -21.35 -12.94
N GLY A 242 2.67 -22.48 -13.28
CA GLY A 242 1.51 -22.54 -14.18
C GLY A 242 1.68 -23.51 -15.34
N ASP A 243 0.82 -23.36 -16.33
CA ASP A 243 0.85 -24.16 -17.57
C ASP A 243 1.51 -23.38 -18.69
N THR A 244 2.56 -23.94 -19.28
CA THR A 244 3.31 -23.33 -20.38
C THR A 244 2.70 -23.62 -21.76
N GLN A 245 1.70 -24.48 -21.86
CA GLN A 245 1.00 -24.73 -23.13
C GLN A 245 0.16 -23.52 -23.57
N GLN A 246 -0.18 -23.43 -24.86
CA GLN A 246 -1.05 -22.37 -25.38
C GLN A 246 -2.38 -22.31 -24.63
N GLY A 247 -2.78 -21.10 -24.23
CA GLY A 247 -3.96 -20.86 -23.40
C GLY A 247 -3.74 -21.09 -21.90
N GLY A 248 -2.59 -21.65 -21.51
CA GLY A 248 -2.14 -21.78 -20.14
C GLY A 248 -1.95 -20.42 -19.47
N ILE A 249 -1.99 -20.41 -18.14
CA ILE A 249 -1.82 -19.21 -17.32
C ILE A 249 -0.59 -19.40 -16.46
N LEU A 250 0.30 -18.41 -16.50
CA LEU A 250 1.49 -18.31 -15.67
C LEU A 250 1.27 -17.31 -14.54
N SER A 251 1.81 -17.62 -13.36
CA SER A 251 1.78 -16.80 -12.16
C SER A 251 3.14 -16.82 -11.48
N VAL A 252 3.46 -15.75 -10.76
CA VAL A 252 4.66 -15.69 -9.92
C VAL A 252 4.34 -16.17 -8.51
N GLN A 253 5.25 -16.94 -7.93
CA GLN A 253 5.21 -17.30 -6.51
C GLN A 253 6.54 -16.92 -5.86
N LEU A 254 6.47 -16.51 -4.60
CA LEU A 254 7.63 -16.34 -3.76
C LEU A 254 8.26 -17.70 -3.46
N GLU A 255 9.55 -17.82 -3.71
CA GLU A 255 10.33 -19.04 -3.46
C GLU A 255 11.11 -18.94 -2.16
N ALA A 256 11.73 -17.79 -1.89
CA ALA A 256 12.41 -17.47 -0.65
C ALA A 256 12.13 -16.02 -0.25
N ASP A 257 11.95 -15.82 1.07
CA ASP A 257 11.82 -14.49 1.66
C ASP A 257 13.17 -13.77 1.62
N ASP A 258 13.12 -12.45 1.51
CA ASP A 258 14.25 -11.57 1.80
C ASP A 258 14.66 -11.70 3.28
N PRO A 259 15.96 -11.74 3.65
CA PRO A 259 16.39 -11.93 5.04
C PRO A 259 15.85 -10.90 6.04
N ASP A 260 15.68 -9.66 5.58
CA ASP A 260 15.22 -8.47 6.30
C ASP A 260 13.74 -8.15 6.02
N GLY A 261 13.20 -8.62 4.90
CA GLY A 261 11.79 -8.85 4.70
C GLY A 261 11.26 -8.37 3.35
N ASN A 262 10.18 -9.00 2.90
CA ASN A 262 9.66 -8.81 1.53
C ASN A 262 8.96 -7.45 1.28
N GLY A 263 8.97 -6.54 2.27
CA GLY A 263 8.23 -5.27 2.28
C GLY A 263 6.91 -5.26 1.48
N ASP A 264 6.87 -4.51 0.38
CA ASP A 264 5.66 -4.34 -0.44
C ASP A 264 5.51 -5.36 -1.59
N LEU A 265 6.41 -6.33 -1.71
CA LEU A 265 6.48 -7.31 -2.80
C LEU A 265 5.15 -8.02 -3.07
N GLY A 266 4.41 -8.39 -2.03
CA GLY A 266 3.11 -9.07 -2.15
C GLY A 266 1.99 -8.23 -2.77
N SER A 267 2.19 -6.91 -2.90
CA SER A 267 1.24 -5.98 -3.53
C SER A 267 1.65 -5.57 -4.96
N GLN A 268 2.86 -5.93 -5.39
CA GLN A 268 3.40 -5.58 -6.68
C GLN A 268 2.95 -6.55 -7.77
N SER A 269 2.66 -6.02 -8.97
CA SER A 269 2.44 -6.84 -10.15
C SER A 269 3.75 -7.03 -10.92
N PRO A 270 4.10 -8.27 -11.32
CA PRO A 270 5.33 -8.51 -12.06
C PRO A 270 5.27 -7.85 -13.44
N LEU A 271 6.42 -7.38 -13.92
CA LEU A 271 6.61 -7.12 -15.33
C LEU A 271 7.04 -8.41 -16.02
N TRP A 272 6.21 -8.89 -16.94
CA TRP A 272 6.54 -10.05 -17.75
C TRP A 272 7.45 -9.63 -18.91
N GLU A 273 8.48 -10.42 -19.16
CA GLU A 273 9.39 -10.21 -20.28
C GLU A 273 9.59 -11.50 -21.08
N ASN A 274 9.74 -11.38 -22.40
CA ASN A 274 10.10 -12.49 -23.26
C ASN A 274 11.44 -12.29 -23.96
N SER A 275 12.09 -13.40 -24.28
CA SER A 275 13.31 -13.44 -25.09
C SER A 275 13.18 -14.50 -26.18
N THR A 276 13.51 -14.11 -27.41
CA THR A 276 13.53 -14.98 -28.60
C THR A 276 14.95 -15.39 -29.00
N ASP A 277 15.96 -14.94 -28.27
CA ASP A 277 17.38 -15.14 -28.56
C ASP A 277 18.11 -15.83 -27.39
N ASN A 278 17.39 -16.72 -26.71
CA ASN A 278 17.91 -17.54 -25.60
C ASN A 278 18.47 -16.69 -24.44
N GLY A 279 17.75 -15.63 -24.08
CA GLY A 279 17.99 -14.80 -22.90
C GLY A 279 19.00 -13.68 -23.10
N GLN A 280 19.45 -13.41 -24.34
CA GLN A 280 20.42 -12.34 -24.61
C GLN A 280 19.75 -10.96 -24.59
N ASN A 281 18.55 -10.85 -25.16
CA ASN A 281 17.73 -9.64 -25.14
C ASN A 281 16.31 -9.96 -24.66
N TRP A 282 15.74 -9.04 -23.89
CA TRP A 282 14.42 -9.16 -23.27
C TRP A 282 13.50 -8.03 -23.69
N SER A 283 12.26 -8.37 -24.05
CA SER A 283 11.20 -7.43 -24.42
C SER A 283 10.05 -7.48 -23.41
N SER A 284 9.46 -6.34 -23.10
CA SER A 284 8.34 -6.25 -22.15
C SER A 284 7.03 -6.73 -22.76
N LEU A 285 6.31 -7.59 -22.04
CA LEU A 285 4.96 -8.07 -22.34
C LEU A 285 3.88 -7.33 -21.54
N GLY A 286 4.27 -6.53 -20.55
CA GLY A 286 3.37 -5.76 -19.70
C GLY A 286 3.33 -6.22 -18.24
N SER A 287 2.61 -5.45 -17.43
CA SER A 287 2.46 -5.67 -15.99
C SER A 287 1.06 -6.19 -15.68
N SER A 288 0.98 -7.43 -15.23
CA SER A 288 -0.27 -8.08 -14.80
C SER A 288 0.06 -9.18 -13.79
N GLU A 289 -0.88 -9.46 -12.89
CA GLU A 289 -0.73 -10.51 -11.86
C GLU A 289 -0.43 -11.89 -12.48
N THR A 290 -1.05 -12.18 -13.63
CA THR A 290 -0.83 -13.41 -14.40
C THR A 290 -0.52 -13.11 -15.86
N LEU A 291 0.14 -14.03 -16.55
CA LEU A 291 0.36 -14.00 -17.99
C LEU A 291 -0.33 -15.18 -18.67
N THR A 292 -1.20 -14.91 -19.64
CA THR A 292 -1.78 -15.95 -20.50
C THR A 292 -0.82 -16.27 -21.64
N VAL A 293 -0.53 -17.55 -21.86
CA VAL A 293 0.30 -18.01 -22.99
C VAL A 293 -0.49 -17.87 -24.29
N ILE A 294 -0.06 -16.94 -25.14
CA ILE A 294 -0.67 -16.66 -26.45
C ILE A 294 0.27 -17.07 -27.60
N PRO A 295 -0.25 -17.31 -28.81
CA PRO A 295 0.57 -17.67 -29.97
C PRO A 295 1.77 -16.75 -30.23
N GLY A 296 1.61 -15.44 -30.03
CA GLY A 296 2.65 -14.45 -30.33
C GLY A 296 3.91 -14.51 -29.45
N ILE A 297 3.90 -15.29 -28.37
CA ILE A 297 5.06 -15.48 -27.47
C ILE A 297 5.56 -16.92 -27.44
N ALA A 298 4.97 -17.81 -28.26
CA ALA A 298 5.36 -19.20 -28.29
C ALA A 298 6.84 -19.38 -28.69
N GLY A 299 7.47 -20.42 -28.12
CA GLY A 299 8.90 -20.70 -28.32
C GLY A 299 9.85 -19.69 -27.65
N SER A 300 9.34 -18.66 -26.98
CA SER A 300 10.16 -17.71 -26.24
C SER A 300 10.53 -18.25 -24.86
N LEU A 301 11.63 -17.74 -24.30
CA LEU A 301 11.84 -17.75 -22.85
C LEU A 301 10.99 -16.65 -22.23
N ILE A 302 10.43 -16.92 -21.05
CA ILE A 302 9.65 -15.97 -20.26
C ILE A 302 10.30 -15.83 -18.89
N ARG A 303 10.44 -14.59 -18.41
CA ARG A 303 10.81 -14.30 -17.03
C ARG A 303 9.89 -13.24 -16.45
N ALA A 304 9.79 -13.20 -15.13
CA ALA A 304 9.16 -12.12 -14.40
C ALA A 304 10.23 -11.22 -13.77
N ARG A 305 9.99 -9.90 -13.80
CA ARG A 305 10.76 -8.91 -13.04
C ARG A 305 9.85 -8.25 -12.02
N LEU A 306 10.30 -8.19 -10.78
CA LEU A 306 9.66 -7.43 -9.70
C LEU A 306 10.64 -6.42 -9.12
N SER A 307 10.12 -5.33 -8.60
CA SER A 307 10.87 -4.40 -7.78
C SER A 307 10.02 -4.08 -6.56
N TYR A 308 10.66 -4.10 -5.40
CA TYR A 308 10.02 -3.88 -4.11
C TYR A 308 10.98 -3.07 -3.24
N VAL A 309 10.45 -2.50 -2.17
CA VAL A 309 11.26 -1.93 -1.10
C VAL A 309 11.26 -2.94 0.05
N ASP A 310 12.43 -3.34 0.52
CA ASP A 310 12.60 -4.32 1.60
C ASP A 310 12.28 -3.74 2.99
N GLY A 311 12.57 -4.51 4.04
CA GLY A 311 12.36 -4.10 5.43
C GLY A 311 13.23 -2.91 5.84
N ASP A 312 14.39 -2.78 5.21
CA ASP A 312 15.41 -1.78 5.50
C ASP A 312 15.36 -0.55 4.58
N GLY A 313 14.40 -0.51 3.66
CA GLY A 313 14.18 0.64 2.77
C GLY A 313 14.97 0.61 1.46
N PHE A 314 15.68 -0.47 1.13
CA PHE A 314 16.35 -0.59 -0.17
C PHE A 314 15.38 -1.01 -1.25
N THR A 315 15.55 -0.40 -2.43
CA THR A 315 14.81 -0.81 -3.62
C THR A 315 15.55 -1.94 -4.31
N GLU A 316 14.97 -3.13 -4.23
CA GLU A 316 15.50 -4.31 -4.89
C GLU A 316 14.83 -4.54 -6.24
N THR A 317 15.53 -5.23 -7.14
CA THR A 317 15.00 -5.64 -8.45
C THR A 317 15.40 -7.08 -8.73
N ILE A 318 14.42 -7.96 -8.61
CA ILE A 318 14.61 -9.41 -8.71
C ILE A 318 14.04 -9.95 -10.02
N PHE A 319 14.63 -11.06 -10.46
CA PHE A 319 14.20 -11.78 -11.65
C PHE A 319 13.93 -13.25 -11.31
N SER A 320 12.87 -13.81 -11.89
CA SER A 320 12.70 -15.26 -11.86
C SER A 320 13.74 -15.93 -12.76
N ASP A 321 14.03 -17.20 -12.48
CA ASP A 321 14.59 -18.08 -13.50
C ASP A 321 13.64 -18.13 -14.72
N PRO A 322 14.18 -18.14 -15.95
CA PRO A 322 13.36 -18.11 -17.14
C PRO A 322 12.74 -19.48 -17.41
N VAL A 323 11.45 -19.49 -17.76
CA VAL A 323 10.74 -20.69 -18.23
C VAL A 323 10.67 -20.69 -19.75
N SER A 324 10.88 -21.85 -20.37
CA SER A 324 10.74 -22.01 -21.83
C SER A 324 9.30 -22.35 -22.17
N LEU A 325 8.70 -21.53 -23.03
CA LEU A 325 7.44 -21.89 -23.66
C LEU A 325 7.72 -22.91 -24.78
N PRO A 326 6.86 -23.92 -24.96
CA PRO A 326 6.89 -24.74 -26.15
C PRO A 326 6.75 -23.82 -27.37
N ALA A 327 7.56 -24.07 -28.39
CA ALA A 327 7.21 -23.59 -29.72
C ALA A 327 5.84 -24.14 -30.05
N LEU A 328 4.99 -23.33 -30.69
CA LEU A 328 3.86 -23.93 -31.39
C LEU A 328 4.45 -25.01 -32.32
N PRO A 329 3.73 -26.12 -32.54
CA PRO A 329 3.96 -26.89 -33.74
C PRO A 329 4.06 -25.90 -34.91
N PRO A 330 4.89 -26.16 -35.93
CA PRO A 330 4.72 -25.39 -37.15
C PRO A 330 3.25 -25.53 -37.51
N GLU A 331 2.49 -24.45 -37.35
CA GLU A 331 1.21 -24.32 -38.01
C GLU A 331 1.62 -24.44 -39.47
N THR A 332 1.38 -25.61 -40.07
CA THR A 332 1.25 -25.65 -41.51
C THR A 332 0.28 -24.54 -41.82
N ASN A 333 0.61 -23.70 -42.78
CA ASN A 333 -0.27 -22.63 -43.23
C ASN A 333 -1.45 -23.27 -43.97
N ASP A 334 -2.14 -24.20 -43.30
CA ASP A 334 -3.28 -24.98 -43.73
C ASP A 334 -4.48 -24.04 -43.73
N ASP A 335 -5.03 -23.84 -44.92
CA ASP A 335 -6.15 -22.94 -45.12
C ASP A 335 -7.50 -23.55 -44.76
N PHE A 336 -7.61 -24.89 -44.65
CA PHE A 336 -8.82 -25.59 -44.22
C PHE A 336 -8.54 -26.93 -43.49
N GLY A 337 -8.95 -27.02 -42.22
CA GLY A 337 -8.58 -28.17 -41.40
C GLY A 337 -9.06 -29.57 -41.88
N ASP A 338 -8.23 -30.56 -41.57
CA ASP A 338 -8.28 -31.99 -41.94
C ASP A 338 -9.46 -32.86 -41.49
N THR A 339 -10.48 -32.29 -40.84
CA THR A 339 -11.60 -33.07 -40.28
C THR A 339 -12.97 -32.41 -40.51
N PRO A 340 -14.07 -33.18 -40.51
CA PRO A 340 -15.42 -32.61 -40.51
C PRO A 340 -15.68 -31.62 -39.36
N SER A 341 -15.00 -31.77 -38.21
CA SER A 341 -15.15 -30.87 -37.05
C SER A 341 -14.42 -29.54 -37.20
N THR A 342 -13.47 -29.45 -38.13
CA THR A 342 -12.64 -28.26 -38.40
C THR A 342 -12.95 -27.65 -39.77
N SER A 343 -14.03 -28.10 -40.41
CA SER A 343 -14.36 -27.72 -41.78
C SER A 343 -14.69 -26.24 -41.97
N GLY A 344 -14.29 -25.65 -43.09
CA GLY A 344 -14.75 -24.33 -43.53
C GLY A 344 -16.25 -24.32 -43.89
N LEU A 345 -16.92 -23.17 -43.79
CA LEU A 345 -18.32 -23.04 -44.19
C LEU A 345 -18.44 -22.70 -45.67
N LEU A 346 -19.21 -23.49 -46.43
CA LEU A 346 -19.49 -23.25 -47.84
C LEU A 346 -20.98 -22.91 -48.06
N GLY A 347 -21.26 -21.75 -48.66
CA GLY A 347 -22.62 -21.33 -49.02
C GLY A 347 -23.06 -21.86 -50.38
N ILE A 348 -24.36 -21.99 -50.62
CA ILE A 348 -24.88 -22.32 -51.97
C ILE A 348 -24.54 -21.18 -52.94
N GLU A 349 -24.25 -21.50 -54.21
CA GLU A 349 -23.78 -20.55 -55.25
C GLU A 349 -22.45 -19.86 -54.90
N SER A 350 -21.58 -20.50 -54.11
CA SER A 350 -20.28 -19.94 -53.73
C SER A 350 -19.10 -20.76 -54.25
N THR A 351 -17.94 -20.12 -54.24
CA THR A 351 -16.64 -20.74 -54.53
C THR A 351 -15.74 -20.58 -53.32
N ALA A 352 -15.14 -21.67 -52.84
CA ALA A 352 -14.04 -21.66 -51.89
C ALA A 352 -12.73 -21.93 -52.65
N ASN A 353 -11.68 -21.16 -52.37
CA ASN A 353 -10.33 -21.45 -52.88
C ASN A 353 -9.51 -21.95 -51.70
N GLY A 354 -8.79 -23.05 -51.90
CA GLY A 354 -7.94 -23.68 -50.90
C GLY A 354 -6.63 -24.20 -51.50
N THR A 355 -5.76 -24.68 -50.64
CA THR A 355 -4.41 -25.12 -50.97
C THR A 355 -4.17 -26.43 -50.25
N LEU A 356 -3.76 -27.47 -50.98
CA LEU A 356 -3.23 -28.67 -50.36
C LEU A 356 -1.72 -28.48 -50.14
N GLU A 357 -1.29 -28.27 -48.91
CA GLU A 357 0.11 -27.94 -48.57
C GLU A 357 1.03 -29.15 -48.68
N GLU A 358 0.55 -30.34 -48.33
CA GLU A 358 1.34 -31.57 -48.35
C GLU A 358 0.61 -32.79 -48.94
N ALA A 359 1.37 -33.80 -49.38
CA ALA A 359 0.77 -35.03 -49.86
C ALA A 359 0.12 -35.77 -48.68
N GLY A 360 -1.18 -36.02 -48.75
CA GLY A 360 -1.96 -36.54 -47.63
C GLY A 360 -3.08 -35.60 -47.19
N ASP A 361 -2.90 -34.32 -47.50
CA ASP A 361 -3.74 -33.22 -47.05
C ASP A 361 -5.16 -33.26 -47.63
N ARG A 362 -6.14 -32.88 -46.80
CA ARG A 362 -7.55 -32.88 -47.12
C ARG A 362 -8.33 -31.74 -46.46
N ASP A 363 -8.61 -30.71 -47.24
CA ASP A 363 -9.53 -29.64 -46.88
C ASP A 363 -10.98 -30.13 -46.69
N TRP A 364 -11.59 -29.83 -45.55
CA TRP A 364 -13.01 -30.11 -45.30
C TRP A 364 -13.89 -28.87 -45.35
N PHE A 365 -15.08 -29.03 -45.93
CA PHE A 365 -16.11 -27.98 -46.00
C PHE A 365 -17.47 -28.49 -45.53
N GLU A 366 -18.15 -27.73 -44.67
CA GLU A 366 -19.54 -27.95 -44.28
C GLU A 366 -20.48 -27.13 -45.17
N VAL A 367 -21.55 -27.77 -45.64
CA VAL A 367 -22.64 -27.12 -46.37
C VAL A 367 -24.00 -27.54 -45.81
N ASN A 368 -24.94 -26.59 -45.74
CA ASN A 368 -26.32 -26.87 -45.39
C ASN A 368 -27.17 -27.03 -46.65
N LEU A 369 -27.71 -28.23 -46.87
CA LEU A 369 -28.57 -28.56 -48.01
C LEU A 369 -30.03 -28.70 -47.57
N THR A 370 -30.97 -28.48 -48.49
CA THR A 370 -32.41 -28.65 -48.24
C THR A 370 -32.95 -29.88 -48.94
N THR A 371 -33.86 -30.60 -48.26
CA THR A 371 -34.46 -31.82 -48.79
C THR A 371 -35.10 -31.58 -50.15
N GLY A 372 -34.87 -32.49 -51.10
CA GLY A 372 -35.39 -32.39 -52.46
C GLY A 372 -34.68 -31.39 -53.37
N GLY A 373 -33.72 -30.61 -52.84
CA GLY A 373 -32.82 -29.81 -53.65
C GLY A 373 -31.86 -30.68 -54.45
N ILE A 374 -31.54 -30.26 -55.68
CA ILE A 374 -30.57 -30.91 -56.56
C ILE A 374 -29.33 -30.01 -56.61
N TYR A 375 -28.17 -30.57 -56.30
CA TYR A 375 -26.92 -29.82 -56.15
C TYR A 375 -25.81 -30.40 -57.03
N ASN A 376 -24.96 -29.51 -57.54
CA ASN A 376 -23.72 -29.85 -58.22
C ASN A 376 -22.55 -29.33 -57.38
N PHE A 377 -21.53 -30.17 -57.23
CA PHE A 377 -20.28 -29.84 -56.58
C PHE A 377 -19.14 -30.09 -57.57
N ALA A 378 -18.18 -29.18 -57.67
CA ALA A 378 -17.03 -29.35 -58.56
C ALA A 378 -15.75 -28.82 -57.90
N VAL A 379 -14.65 -29.53 -58.09
CA VAL A 379 -13.31 -29.06 -57.71
C VAL A 379 -12.51 -28.85 -58.96
N ILE A 380 -12.06 -27.62 -59.16
CA ILE A 380 -11.16 -27.24 -60.25
C ILE A 380 -9.77 -27.08 -59.68
N GLY A 381 -8.85 -27.93 -60.12
CA GLY A 381 -7.43 -27.78 -59.83
C GLY A 381 -6.87 -26.53 -60.54
N GLN A 382 -6.31 -25.60 -59.77
CA GLN A 382 -5.64 -24.42 -60.32
C GLN A 382 -4.15 -24.70 -60.52
N SER A 383 -3.48 -25.11 -59.45
CA SER A 383 -2.14 -25.71 -59.50
C SER A 383 -2.11 -27.17 -59.03
N LEU A 384 -3.15 -27.61 -58.31
CA LEU A 384 -3.41 -29.02 -58.05
C LEU A 384 -3.73 -29.75 -59.37
N SER A 385 -2.96 -30.79 -59.70
CA SER A 385 -3.06 -31.45 -61.01
C SER A 385 -4.23 -32.42 -61.14
N ASP A 386 -4.62 -33.08 -60.04
CA ASP A 386 -5.58 -34.18 -60.03
C ASP A 386 -6.38 -34.14 -58.71
N PRO A 387 -7.36 -33.21 -58.58
CA PRO A 387 -8.24 -33.14 -57.43
C PRO A 387 -9.09 -34.41 -57.25
N TYR A 388 -9.58 -34.61 -56.03
CA TYR A 388 -10.48 -35.69 -55.66
C TYR A 388 -11.53 -35.18 -54.67
N LEU A 389 -12.80 -35.18 -55.10
CA LEU A 389 -13.94 -34.74 -54.32
C LEU A 389 -14.70 -35.91 -53.67
N ARG A 390 -15.05 -35.78 -52.39
CA ARG A 390 -15.86 -36.74 -51.63
C ARG A 390 -16.98 -36.01 -50.88
N LEU A 391 -18.19 -36.56 -50.92
CA LEU A 391 -19.38 -36.04 -50.24
C LEU A 391 -19.81 -36.98 -49.12
N TYR A 392 -20.04 -36.42 -47.93
CA TYR A 392 -20.44 -37.14 -46.72
C TYR A 392 -21.75 -36.58 -46.14
N ASN A 393 -22.51 -37.44 -45.48
CA ASN A 393 -23.70 -37.02 -44.73
C ASN A 393 -23.32 -36.48 -43.33
N ASN A 394 -24.31 -35.94 -42.61
CA ASN A 394 -24.12 -35.43 -41.23
C ASN A 394 -23.57 -36.46 -40.22
N SER A 395 -23.66 -37.77 -40.49
CA SER A 395 -23.08 -38.82 -39.64
C SER A 395 -21.64 -39.18 -40.00
N GLY A 396 -21.05 -38.52 -41.01
CA GLY A 396 -19.71 -38.80 -41.53
C GLY A 396 -19.64 -39.99 -42.48
N ALA A 397 -20.78 -40.53 -42.94
CA ALA A 397 -20.79 -41.62 -43.92
C ALA A 397 -20.64 -41.06 -45.33
N LEU A 398 -19.71 -41.65 -46.12
CA LEU A 398 -19.49 -41.31 -47.52
C LEU A 398 -20.74 -41.63 -48.34
N ILE A 399 -21.21 -40.63 -49.09
CA ILE A 399 -22.37 -40.73 -49.97
C ILE A 399 -21.92 -40.94 -51.41
N ASP A 400 -20.99 -40.10 -51.88
CA ASP A 400 -20.56 -40.06 -53.27
C ASP A 400 -19.13 -39.49 -53.37
N PHE A 401 -18.45 -39.78 -54.47
CA PHE A 401 -17.09 -39.31 -54.73
C PHE A 401 -16.75 -39.32 -56.22
N ASN A 402 -15.85 -38.46 -56.64
CA ASN A 402 -15.37 -38.41 -58.01
C ASN A 402 -13.98 -37.76 -58.05
N ASP A 403 -13.06 -38.31 -58.82
CA ASP A 403 -11.72 -37.79 -59.10
C ASP A 403 -11.62 -37.18 -60.51
N ASP A 404 -12.26 -37.77 -61.53
CA ASP A 404 -12.22 -37.27 -62.91
C ASP A 404 -13.58 -36.89 -63.53
N HIS A 405 -13.61 -35.80 -64.31
CA HIS A 405 -14.83 -35.31 -64.93
C HIS A 405 -14.63 -34.69 -66.32
N ASN A 406 -15.57 -34.99 -67.23
CA ASN A 406 -15.62 -34.51 -68.62
C ASN A 406 -14.30 -34.66 -69.41
N GLY A 407 -13.55 -35.75 -69.15
CA GLY A 407 -12.26 -36.01 -69.81
C GLY A 407 -11.12 -35.11 -69.33
N THR A 408 -11.28 -34.45 -68.18
CA THR A 408 -10.25 -33.71 -67.45
C THR A 408 -9.96 -34.39 -66.12
N LEU A 409 -8.87 -34.02 -65.46
CA LEU A 409 -8.54 -34.47 -64.11
C LEU A 409 -9.27 -33.68 -63.00
N ASN A 410 -10.18 -32.77 -63.37
CA ASN A 410 -11.01 -32.07 -62.37
C ASN A 410 -12.14 -33.00 -61.90
N SER A 411 -12.59 -32.81 -60.66
CA SER A 411 -13.64 -33.63 -60.06
C SER A 411 -15.00 -32.95 -60.08
N ALA A 412 -16.08 -33.71 -60.25
CA ALA A 412 -17.44 -33.22 -60.04
C ALA A 412 -18.44 -34.30 -59.60
N ILE A 413 -19.34 -33.93 -58.69
CA ILE A 413 -20.54 -34.69 -58.31
C ILE A 413 -21.74 -33.90 -58.80
N ASN A 414 -22.46 -34.43 -59.79
CA ASN A 414 -23.59 -33.76 -60.43
C ASN A 414 -24.93 -34.39 -60.04
N ASP A 415 -25.98 -33.58 -60.08
CA ASP A 415 -27.37 -33.97 -59.87
C ASP A 415 -27.64 -34.63 -58.50
N PHE A 416 -26.89 -34.23 -57.46
CA PHE A 416 -27.08 -34.77 -56.11
C PHE A 416 -28.40 -34.32 -55.51
N LEU A 417 -29.36 -35.25 -55.40
CA LEU A 417 -30.65 -35.03 -54.74
C LEU A 417 -30.52 -35.18 -53.22
N ALA A 418 -30.60 -34.08 -52.49
CA ALA A 418 -30.47 -34.09 -51.03
C ALA A 418 -31.66 -34.84 -50.38
N PRO A 419 -31.43 -35.99 -49.70
CA PRO A 419 -32.50 -36.81 -49.15
C PRO A 419 -33.09 -36.24 -47.85
N SER A 420 -32.37 -35.34 -47.18
CA SER A 420 -32.78 -34.70 -45.93
C SER A 420 -32.22 -33.27 -45.84
N THR A 421 -32.96 -32.36 -45.21
CA THR A 421 -32.45 -31.03 -44.87
C THR A 421 -31.45 -31.15 -43.72
N GLY A 422 -30.27 -30.55 -43.87
CA GLY A 422 -29.25 -30.54 -42.82
C GLY A 422 -27.84 -30.36 -43.35
N LYS A 423 -26.88 -30.66 -42.48
CA LYS A 423 -25.44 -30.55 -42.77
C LYS A 423 -24.96 -31.72 -43.63
N TYR A 424 -24.09 -31.40 -44.57
CA TYR A 424 -23.31 -32.33 -45.37
C TYR A 424 -21.87 -31.82 -45.38
N PHE A 425 -20.91 -32.72 -45.60
CA PHE A 425 -19.50 -32.38 -45.64
C PHE A 425 -18.88 -32.75 -46.98
N LEU A 426 -18.03 -31.88 -47.52
CA LEU A 426 -17.23 -32.11 -48.70
C LEU A 426 -15.78 -32.23 -48.25
N GLY A 427 -15.12 -33.33 -48.61
CA GLY A 427 -13.68 -33.48 -48.44
C GLY A 427 -13.01 -33.34 -49.80
N VAL A 428 -12.08 -32.40 -49.91
CA VAL A 428 -11.26 -32.17 -51.11
C VAL A 428 -9.85 -32.64 -50.81
N GLY A 429 -9.25 -33.40 -51.71
CA GLY A 429 -7.85 -33.81 -51.61
C GLY A 429 -7.26 -34.06 -52.99
N ALA A 430 -6.03 -34.56 -53.05
CA ALA A 430 -5.44 -35.04 -54.29
C ALA A 430 -5.82 -36.51 -54.56
N TYR A 431 -5.89 -36.92 -55.82
CA TYR A 431 -6.00 -38.34 -56.16
C TYR A 431 -4.82 -39.14 -55.57
N ASN A 432 -5.14 -40.30 -54.98
CA ASN A 432 -4.22 -41.12 -54.16
C ASN A 432 -3.52 -40.36 -53.01
N ASP A 433 -4.06 -39.19 -52.61
CA ASP A 433 -3.48 -38.28 -51.64
C ASP A 433 -2.00 -37.92 -51.97
N ALA A 434 -1.65 -37.88 -53.26
CA ALA A 434 -0.25 -37.81 -53.71
C ALA A 434 0.20 -36.43 -54.24
N GLY A 435 -0.71 -35.49 -54.36
CA GLY A 435 -0.48 -34.18 -54.97
C GLY A 435 -0.66 -33.04 -53.98
N THR A 436 -0.10 -31.89 -54.32
CA THR A 436 -0.25 -30.61 -53.60
C THR A 436 -0.62 -29.52 -54.59
N GLY A 437 -1.09 -28.39 -54.07
CA GLY A 437 -1.36 -27.19 -54.84
C GLY A 437 -2.75 -26.61 -54.61
N THR A 438 -3.01 -25.50 -55.29
CA THR A 438 -4.23 -24.70 -55.14
C THR A 438 -5.39 -25.25 -55.95
N MET A 439 -6.61 -25.09 -55.41
CA MET A 439 -7.86 -25.55 -56.00
C MET A 439 -9.00 -24.55 -55.77
N ALA A 440 -10.10 -24.73 -56.49
CA ALA A 440 -11.36 -24.04 -56.25
C ALA A 440 -12.52 -25.04 -56.16
N LEU A 441 -13.20 -25.09 -55.02
CA LEU A 441 -14.44 -25.84 -54.80
C LEU A 441 -15.65 -24.96 -55.10
N LEU A 442 -16.51 -25.42 -55.99
CA LEU A 442 -17.74 -24.75 -56.41
C LEU A 442 -18.95 -25.57 -56.00
N ILE A 443 -20.01 -24.87 -55.61
CA ILE A 443 -21.32 -25.45 -55.38
C ILE A 443 -22.41 -24.64 -56.09
N ALA A 444 -23.31 -25.34 -56.77
CA ALA A 444 -24.49 -24.76 -57.38
C ALA A 444 -25.72 -25.60 -57.08
N GLN A 445 -26.86 -24.94 -56.85
CA GLN A 445 -28.17 -25.58 -56.76
C GLN A 445 -28.88 -25.45 -58.12
N LEU A 446 -29.33 -26.58 -58.66
CA LEU A 446 -30.14 -26.57 -59.87
C LEU A 446 -31.56 -26.10 -59.52
N MET A 447 -32.06 -25.13 -60.28
CA MET A 447 -33.45 -24.68 -60.19
C MET A 447 -34.36 -25.86 -60.48
N THR A 448 -35.20 -26.23 -59.51
CA THR A 448 -36.27 -27.19 -59.74
C THR A 448 -37.24 -26.61 -60.76
N SER A 449 -37.37 -27.25 -61.92
CA SER A 449 -38.32 -26.89 -62.98
C SER A 449 -39.77 -26.97 -62.52
#